data_AF-X1UD33-F1
#
_entry.id   AF-X1UD33-F1
#
_cell.length_a   1.000
_cell.length_b   1.000
_cell.length_c   1.000
_cell.angle_alpha   90.00
_cell.angle_beta   90.00
_cell.angle_gamma   90.00
#
_symmetry.space_group_name_H-M   'P 1'
#
loop_
_entity.id
_entity.type
_entity.pdbx_description
1 polymer ?
#
loop_
_entity_poly.entity_id
_entity_poly.type
_entity_poly.pdbx_seq_one_letter_code
_entity_poly.pdbx_strand_id
1 'polypeptide(L)' 'MIEMAELVVRIPERVKQEFPEVEWSKVAERAVLEEFRKLASIKLFDELFKHSELTDEDCLRLGKEVNRAVRLRIEKELST' A
#
# COMPACT_ATOMS: atom_id res chain seq x y z
N MET A 1 18.52 4.25 23.38
CA MET A 1 18.28 2.80 23.43
C MET A 1 17.07 2.54 22.55
N ILE A 2 17.17 1.66 21.56
CA ILE A 2 15.99 1.25 20.78
C ILE A 2 15.33 0.15 21.62
N GLU A 3 14.13 0.43 22.15
CA GLU A 3 13.33 -0.55 22.85
C GLU A 3 12.77 -1.53 21.81
N MET A 4 13.17 -2.80 21.87
CA MET A 4 12.59 -3.85 21.04
C MET A 4 11.31 -4.36 21.69
N ALA A 5 10.21 -4.31 20.94
CA ALA A 5 8.93 -4.90 21.34
C ALA A 5 8.81 -6.32 20.75
N GLU A 6 8.23 -7.24 21.52
CA GLU A 6 7.92 -8.60 21.06
C GLU A 6 6.47 -8.72 20.62
N LEU A 7 6.23 -9.40 19.50
CA LEU A 7 4.90 -9.69 18.95
C LEU A 7 4.71 -11.20 18.83
N VAL A 8 3.65 -11.74 19.45
CA VAL A 8 3.27 -13.16 19.34
C VAL A 8 2.06 -13.30 18.43
N VAL A 9 2.23 -14.04 17.33
CA VAL A 9 1.16 -14.31 16.35
C VAL A 9 0.77 -15.78 16.40
N ARG A 10 -0.52 -16.07 16.49
CA ARG A 10 -1.04 -17.44 16.41
C ARG A 10 -1.22 -17.84 14.95
N ILE A 11 -0.53 -18.89 14.54
CA ILE A 11 -0.58 -19.43 13.18
C ILE A 11 -1.26 -20.80 13.25
N PRO A 12 -2.32 -21.06 12.46
CA PRO A 12 -3.01 -22.35 12.45
C PRO A 12 -2.05 -23.50 12.13
N GLU A 13 -2.13 -24.60 12.87
CA GLU A 13 -1.19 -25.72 12.74
C GLU A 13 -1.20 -26.33 11.34
N ARG A 14 -2.38 -26.44 10.71
CA ARG A 14 -2.52 -26.91 9.33
C ARG A 14 -1.64 -26.12 8.34
N VAL A 15 -1.52 -24.81 8.56
CA VAL A 15 -0.74 -23.92 7.68
C VAL A 15 0.76 -24.13 7.91
N LYS A 16 1.19 -24.34 9.16
CA LYS A 16 2.58 -24.67 9.46
C LYS A 16 2.99 -26.02 8.87
N GLN A 17 2.10 -27.00 8.93
CA GLN A 17 2.34 -28.34 8.37
C GLN A 17 2.42 -28.32 6.84
N GLU A 18 1.57 -27.51 6.20
CA GLU A 18 1.58 -27.34 4.74
C GLU A 18 2.82 -26.58 4.25
N PHE A 19 3.33 -25.64 5.05
CA PHE A 19 4.47 -24.79 4.71
C PHE A 19 5.55 -24.77 5.81
N PRO A 20 6.26 -25.90 6.05
CA PRO A 20 7.21 -26.02 7.16
C PRO A 20 8.49 -25.19 6.96
N GLU A 21 8.86 -24.91 5.71
CA GLU A 21 10.05 -24.14 5.33
C GLU A 21 9.89 -22.62 5.52
N VAL A 22 8.68 -22.15 5.89
CA VAL A 22 8.40 -20.71 6.01
C VAL A 22 8.98 -20.12 7.29
N GLU A 23 9.82 -19.10 7.15
CA GLU A 23 10.32 -18.28 8.26
C GLU A 23 9.23 -17.31 8.77
N TRP A 24 8.33 -17.81 9.62
CA TRP A 24 7.18 -17.06 10.12
C TRP A 24 7.51 -15.76 10.85
N SER A 25 8.69 -15.66 11.48
CA SER A 25 9.19 -14.42 12.09
C SER A 25 9.40 -13.32 11.05
N LYS A 26 10.03 -13.64 9.91
CA LYS A 26 10.22 -12.70 8.80
C LYS A 26 8.90 -12.31 8.15
N VAL A 27 7.95 -13.24 8.07
CA VAL A 27 6.59 -12.94 7.59
C VAL A 27 5.92 -11.92 8.49
N ALA A 28 5.98 -12.12 9.82
CA ALA A 28 5.43 -11.18 10.79
C ALA A 28 6.12 -9.81 10.73
N GLU A 29 7.45 -9.77 10.64
CA GLU A 29 8.22 -8.53 10.49
C GLU A 29 7.80 -7.74 9.25
N ARG A 30 7.69 -8.41 8.09
CA ARG A 30 7.22 -7.79 6.85
C ARG A 30 5.81 -7.22 6.99
N ALA A 31 4.90 -7.98 7.58
CA ALA A 31 3.52 -7.52 7.78
C ALA A 31 3.46 -6.26 8.66
N VAL A 32 4.26 -6.20 9.73
CA VAL A 32 4.36 -5.00 10.58
C VAL A 32 4.92 -3.81 9.80
N LEU A 33 6.00 -4.00 9.04
CA LEU A 33 6.62 -2.94 8.24
C LEU A 33 5.69 -2.45 7.13
N GLU A 34 4.95 -3.34 6.49
CA GLU A 34 3.98 -3.00 5.45
C GLU A 34 2.82 -2.16 6.01
N GLU A 35 2.24 -2.56 7.15
CA GLU A 35 1.18 -1.78 7.77
C GLU A 35 1.69 -0.42 8.26
N PHE A 36 2.89 -0.37 8.84
CA PHE A 36 3.52 0.91 9.21
C PHE A 36 3.72 1.82 8.00
N ARG A 37 4.24 1.31 6.88
CA ARG A 37 4.43 2.10 5.66
C ARG A 37 3.12 2.69 5.16
N LYS A 38 2.04 1.90 5.16
CA LYS A 38 0.71 2.37 4.79
C LYS A 38 0.24 3.51 5.71
N LEU A 39 0.36 3.34 7.03
CA LEU A 39 -0.01 4.39 7.98
C LEU A 39 0.85 5.65 7.83
N ALA A 40 2.15 5.49 7.58
CA ALA A 40 3.07 6.60 7.32
C ALA A 40 2.71 7.34 6.03
N SER A 41 2.36 6.62 4.96
CA SER A 41 1.91 7.21 3.70
C SER A 41 0.62 8.00 3.87
N ILE A 42 -0.36 7.48 4.61
CA ILE A 42 -1.60 8.21 4.92
C ILE A 42 -1.29 9.52 5.64
N LYS A 43 -0.49 9.47 6.71
CA LYS A 43 -0.08 10.68 7.44
C LYS A 43 0.65 11.69 6.55
N LEU A 44 1.52 11.20 5.67
CA LEU A 44 2.23 12.05 4.72
C LEU A 44 1.25 12.74 3.75
N PHE A 45 0.29 11.99 3.20
CA PHE A 45 -0.71 12.55 2.30
C PHE A 45 -1.62 13.56 3.01
N ASP A 46 -2.08 13.26 4.22
CA ASP A 46 -2.87 14.20 5.02
C ASP A 46 -2.11 15.53 5.20
N GLU A 47 -0.81 15.46 5.53
CA GLU A 47 0.03 16.66 5.70
C GLU A 47 0.28 17.40 4.38
N LEU A 48 0.54 16.69 3.29
CA LEU A 48 0.76 17.29 1.96
C LEU A 48 -0.51 17.98 1.44
N PHE A 49 -1.68 17.43 1.75
CA PHE A 49 -2.96 17.91 1.24
C PHE A 49 -3.78 18.70 2.27
N LYS A 50 -3.24 19.01 3.45
CA LYS A 50 -3.96 19.72 4.54
C LYS A 50 -4.51 21.10 4.14
N HIS A 51 -3.98 21.70 3.09
CA HIS A 51 -4.42 22.99 2.54
C HIS A 51 -4.95 22.85 1.10
N SER A 52 -5.24 21.62 0.67
CA SER A 52 -5.86 21.39 -0.63
C SER A 52 -7.26 22.01 -0.66
N GLU A 53 -7.54 22.77 -1.70
CA GLU A 53 -8.87 23.31 -1.99
C GLU A 53 -9.66 22.41 -2.97
N LEU A 54 -9.06 21.28 -3.40
CA LEU A 54 -9.72 20.34 -4.31
C LEU A 54 -10.91 19.69 -3.62
N THR A 55 -12.04 19.73 -4.32
CA THR A 55 -13.25 19.02 -3.92
C THR A 55 -13.23 17.57 -4.39
N ASP A 56 -14.16 16.76 -3.86
CA ASP A 56 -14.36 15.39 -4.34
C ASP A 56 -14.74 15.35 -5.83
N GLU A 57 -15.55 16.31 -6.29
CA GLU A 57 -15.90 16.45 -7.70
C GLU A 57 -14.67 16.75 -8.57
N ASP A 58 -13.77 17.62 -8.11
CA ASP A 58 -12.53 17.91 -8.80
C ASP A 58 -11.65 16.67 -8.89
N CYS A 59 -11.51 15.93 -7.79
CA CYS A 59 -10.73 14.70 -7.75
C CYS A 59 -11.28 13.66 -8.74
N LEU A 60 -12.61 13.47 -8.78
CA LEU A 60 -13.26 12.56 -9.71
C LEU A 60 -13.10 12.98 -11.17
N ARG A 61 -13.22 14.28 -11.45
CA ARG A 61 -13.03 14.83 -12.79
C ARG A 61 -11.59 14.63 -13.26
N LEU A 62 -10.61 15.03 -12.44
CA LEU A 62 -9.18 14.87 -12.73
C LEU A 62 -8.81 13.40 -12.95
N GLY A 63 -9.34 12.48 -12.12
CA GLY A 63 -9.12 11.05 -12.30
C GLY A 63 -9.59 10.53 -13.67
N LYS A 64 -10.75 10.97 -14.15
CA LYS A 64 -11.27 10.61 -15.48
C LYS A 64 -10.38 11.17 -16.61
N GLU A 65 -9.93 12.42 -16.46
CA GLU A 65 -9.06 13.07 -17.44
C GLU A 65 -7.71 12.35 -17.55
N VAL A 66 -7.08 12.00 -16.42
CA VAL A 66 -5.83 11.24 -16.36
C VAL A 66 -5.99 9.87 -17.00
N ASN A 67 -7.04 9.13 -16.64
CA ASN A 67 -7.31 7.80 -17.21
C ASN A 67 -7.48 7.86 -18.74
N ARG A 68 -8.20 8.87 -19.23
CA ARG A 68 -8.37 9.10 -20.67
C ARG A 68 -7.03 9.39 -21.34
N ALA A 69 -6.20 10.25 -20.76
CA ALA A 69 -4.89 10.59 -21.30
C ALA A 69 -3.95 9.38 -21.35
N VAL A 70 -3.90 8.58 -20.28
CA VAL A 70 -3.10 7.36 -20.22
C VAL A 70 -3.56 6.35 -21.26
N ARG A 71 -4.88 6.14 -21.40
CA ARG A 71 -5.45 5.25 -22.42
C ARG A 71 -5.02 5.66 -23.83
N LEU A 72 -5.18 6.94 -24.20
CA LEU A 72 -4.83 7.44 -25.52
C LEU A 72 -3.33 7.27 -25.82
N ARG A 73 -2.47 7.46 -24.82
CA ARG A 73 -1.03 7.22 -24.94
C ARG A 73 -0.74 5.76 -25.27
N ILE A 74 -1.33 4.83 -24.52
CA ILE A 74 -1.16 3.39 -24.73
C ILE A 74 -1.69 2.96 -26.10
N GLU A 75 -2.87 3.43 -26.51
CA GLU A 75 -3.45 3.13 -27.83
C GLU A 75 -2.53 3.61 -28.96
N LYS A 76 -1.92 4.79 -28.81
CA LYS A 76 -0.95 5.32 -29.78
C LYS A 76 0.30 4.43 -29.88
N GLU A 77 0.86 4.03 -28.74
CA GLU A 77 2.04 3.15 -28.68
C GLU A 77 1.76 1.79 -29.33
N LEU A 78 0.56 1.23 -29.16
CA LEU A 78 0.15 -0.05 -29.78
C LEU A 78 -0.17 0.06 -31.28
N SER A 79 -0.43 1.27 -31.77
CA SER A 79 -0.72 1.54 -33.18
C SER A 79 0.52 1.84 -34.03
N THR A 80 1.70 1.86 -33.40
CA THR A 80 3.01 2.10 -34.03
C THR A 80 3.77 0.78 -34.17
#